data_AF-Q99572-F1
#
_entry.id   AF-Q99572-F1
#
_cell.length_a   1.000
_cell.length_b   1.000
_cell.length_c   1.000
_cell.angle_alpha   90.00
_cell.angle_beta   90.00
_cell.angle_gamma   90.00
#
_symmetry.space_group_name_H-M   'P 1'
#
loop_
_entity.id
_entity.type
_entity.pdbx_description
1 polymer ?
#
loop_
_entity_poly.entity_id
_entity_poly.type
_entity_poly.pdbx_seq_one_letter_code
_entity_poly.pdbx_strand_id
1 'polypeptide(L)'
;MPACCSCSDVFQYETNKVTRIQSMNYGTIKWFFHVIIFSYVCFALVSDKLYQRKEPVISSVHTKVKGIAEVKEEIVENGVKKLVHSVFDTADYTFPLQGNSFFVMTNFLKTEGQEQRLCPEYPTRRTLCSSDRGCKKGWMDPQSKGIQTGRCVVYEGNQKTCEVSAWCPIEAVEEAPRPALLNSAENFTVLIKNNIDFPGHNYTTRNILPGLNITCTFHKTQNPQCPIFRLGDIFRETGDNFSDVAIQGGIMGIEIYWDCNLDRWFHHCRPKYSFRRLDDKTTNVSLYPGYNFRYAKYYKENNVEKRTLIKVFGIRFDILVFGTGGKFDIIQLVVYIGSTLSYFGLAAVFIDFLIDTYSSNCCRSHIYPWCKCCQPCVVNEYYYRKKCESIVEPKPTLKYVSFVDESHIRMVNQQLLGRSLQDVKGQEVPRPAMDFTDLSRLPLALHDTPPIPGQPEEIQLLRKEATPRSRDSPVWCQCGSCLPSQLPESHRCLEELCCRKKPGACITTSELFRKLVLSRHVLQFLLLYQEPLLALDVDSTNSRLRHCAYRCYATWRFGSQDMADFAILPSCCRWRIRKEFPKSEGQYSGFKSPY
;
A
#
# COMPACT_ATOMS: atom_id res chain seq x y z
N MET A 1 21.74 -30.91 -29.92
CA MET A 1 21.12 -30.11 -28.85
C MET A 1 21.30 -30.83 -27.51
N PRO A 2 22.52 -30.81 -26.97
CA PRO A 2 22.71 -30.48 -25.56
C PRO A 2 23.98 -29.63 -25.39
N ALA A 3 23.86 -28.30 -25.43
CA ALA A 3 24.93 -27.36 -25.03
C ALA A 3 24.39 -25.92 -24.98
N CYS A 4 23.14 -25.71 -24.51
CA CYS A 4 22.61 -24.36 -24.36
C CYS A 4 23.15 -23.64 -23.10
N CYS A 5 23.77 -24.39 -22.18
CA CYS A 5 24.35 -23.87 -20.95
C CYS A 5 25.82 -24.28 -20.92
N SER A 6 26.73 -23.31 -21.07
CA SER A 6 28.15 -23.49 -20.80
C SER A 6 28.40 -23.30 -19.30
N CYS A 7 29.39 -24.00 -18.75
CA CYS A 7 29.85 -23.75 -17.37
C CYS A 7 30.25 -22.29 -17.14
N SER A 8 30.71 -21.59 -18.20
CA SER A 8 30.99 -20.16 -18.17
C SER A 8 29.76 -19.29 -17.90
N ASP A 9 28.56 -19.73 -18.33
CA ASP A 9 27.33 -18.94 -18.23
C ASP A 9 26.85 -18.87 -16.77
N VAL A 10 27.17 -19.88 -15.96
CA VAL A 10 26.88 -19.90 -14.51
C VAL A 10 27.67 -18.83 -13.75
N PHE A 11 28.86 -18.46 -14.25
CA PHE A 11 29.73 -17.45 -13.64
C PHE A 11 29.53 -16.05 -14.24
N GLN A 12 28.53 -15.85 -15.10
CA GLN A 12 28.20 -14.53 -15.61
C GLN A 12 27.47 -13.72 -14.53
N TYR A 13 28.05 -12.59 -14.14
CA TYR A 13 27.46 -11.62 -13.23
C TYR A 13 27.15 -10.33 -13.99
N GLU A 14 25.87 -10.00 -14.10
CA GLU A 14 25.42 -8.78 -14.74
C GLU A 14 25.41 -7.61 -13.75
N THR A 15 25.85 -6.44 -14.21
CA THR A 15 25.77 -5.20 -13.44
C THR A 15 25.11 -4.11 -14.26
N ASN A 16 24.31 -3.29 -13.60
CA ASN A 16 23.66 -2.17 -14.25
C ASN A 16 24.70 -1.10 -14.60
N LYS A 17 24.78 -0.71 -15.87
CA LYS A 17 25.60 0.44 -16.29
C LYS A 17 24.99 1.72 -15.71
N VAL A 18 25.79 2.50 -15.00
CA VAL A 18 25.35 3.74 -14.34
C VAL A 18 26.17 4.93 -14.82
N THR A 19 25.52 6.10 -14.88
CA THR A 19 26.17 7.39 -15.13
C THR A 19 26.16 8.23 -13.86
N ARG A 20 27.32 8.72 -13.42
CA ARG A 20 27.43 9.55 -12.22
C ARG A 20 27.21 11.01 -12.56
N ILE A 21 26.08 11.56 -12.11
CA ILE A 21 25.75 12.98 -12.26
C ILE A 21 26.31 13.78 -11.08
N GLN A 22 27.29 14.64 -11.33
CA GLN A 22 27.83 15.57 -10.33
C GLN A 22 26.99 16.85 -10.33
N SER A 23 25.91 16.87 -9.55
CA SER A 23 25.02 18.03 -9.38
C SER A 23 24.69 18.21 -7.90
N MET A 24 24.91 19.42 -7.37
CA MET A 24 24.56 19.75 -5.99
C MET A 24 23.05 19.63 -5.76
N ASN A 25 22.23 20.10 -6.71
CA ASN A 25 20.77 20.07 -6.59
C ASN A 25 20.23 18.64 -6.44
N TYR A 26 20.65 17.72 -7.33
CA TYR A 26 20.23 16.33 -7.24
C TYR A 26 20.84 15.59 -6.05
N GLY A 27 22.06 15.94 -5.65
CA GLY A 27 22.66 15.46 -4.41
C GLY A 27 21.81 15.84 -3.19
N THR A 28 21.46 17.12 -3.05
CA THR A 28 20.63 17.63 -1.95
C THR A 28 19.24 17.01 -1.95
N ILE A 29 18.57 16.94 -3.11
CA ILE A 29 17.25 16.29 -3.22
C ILE A 29 17.32 14.82 -2.80
N LYS A 30 18.31 14.07 -3.29
CA LYS A 30 18.50 12.66 -2.91
C LYS A 30 18.64 12.49 -1.41
N TRP A 31 19.55 13.25 -0.79
CA TRP A 31 19.79 13.16 0.65
C TRP A 31 18.61 13.63 1.49
N PHE A 32 17.88 14.66 1.04
CA PHE A 32 16.66 15.12 1.68
C PHE A 32 15.60 14.01 1.75
N PHE A 33 15.33 13.33 0.63
CA PHE A 33 14.42 12.18 0.63
C PHE A 33 14.91 11.05 1.54
N HIS A 34 16.19 10.68 1.46
CA HIS A 34 16.76 9.62 2.30
C HIS A 34 16.66 9.92 3.79
N VAL A 35 16.92 11.17 4.21
CA VAL A 35 16.79 11.60 5.61
C VAL A 35 15.34 11.55 6.07
N ILE A 36 14.38 12.08 5.29
CA ILE A 36 12.96 12.04 5.64
C ILE A 36 12.45 10.61 5.81
N ILE A 37 12.78 9.74 4.84
CA ILE A 37 12.37 8.33 4.87
C ILE A 37 12.98 7.65 6.09
N PHE A 38 14.28 7.85 6.32
CA PHE A 38 14.96 7.27 7.48
C PHE A 38 14.34 7.74 8.80
N SER A 39 14.08 9.04 8.97
CA SER A 39 13.42 9.59 10.17
C SER A 39 12.03 9.00 10.38
N TYR A 40 11.22 8.88 9.33
CA TYR A 40 9.89 8.26 9.41
C TYR A 40 9.96 6.78 9.81
N VAL A 41 10.87 6.02 9.20
CA VAL A 41 11.10 4.61 9.50
C VAL A 41 11.55 4.43 10.95
N CYS A 42 12.50 5.24 11.43
CA CYS A 42 12.91 5.19 12.83
C CYS A 42 11.78 5.58 13.79
N PHE A 43 10.99 6.60 13.46
CA PHE A 43 9.86 7.03 14.28
C PHE A 43 8.81 5.92 14.43
N ALA A 44 8.38 5.32 13.30
CA ALA A 44 7.40 4.23 13.31
C ALA A 44 7.93 3.00 14.05
N LEU A 45 9.21 2.66 13.87
CA LEU A 45 9.86 1.57 14.60
C LEU A 45 9.78 1.74 16.12
N VAL A 46 10.03 2.96 16.61
CA VAL A 46 10.08 3.27 18.05
C VAL A 46 8.68 3.47 18.64
N SER A 47 7.83 4.27 17.98
CA SER A 47 6.46 4.58 18.45
C SER A 47 5.62 3.32 18.57
N ASP A 48 5.57 2.52 17.51
CA ASP A 48 4.68 1.35 17.45
C ASP A 48 5.37 0.08 17.95
N LYS A 49 6.65 0.20 18.34
CA LYS A 49 7.52 -0.89 18.82
C LYS A 49 7.54 -2.07 17.85
N LEU A 50 7.69 -1.81 16.55
CA LEU A 50 7.64 -2.84 15.51
C LEU A 50 8.81 -3.83 15.57
N TYR A 51 9.87 -3.51 16.31
CA TYR A 51 10.97 -4.43 16.64
C TYR A 51 10.58 -5.48 17.69
N GLN A 52 9.39 -5.38 18.29
CA GLN A 52 8.88 -6.32 19.27
C GLN A 52 7.88 -7.28 18.63
N ARG A 53 7.98 -8.56 18.98
CA ARG A 53 6.88 -9.50 18.78
C ARG A 53 5.84 -9.24 19.86
N LYS A 54 4.58 -9.03 19.44
CA LYS A 54 3.45 -8.77 20.34
C LYS A 54 2.65 -10.05 20.57
N GLU A 55 2.20 -10.27 21.81
CA GLU A 55 1.40 -11.41 22.24
C GLU A 55 0.18 -10.92 23.06
N PRO A 56 -1.03 -11.47 22.84
CA PRO A 56 -2.19 -11.14 23.65
C PRO A 56 -2.09 -11.75 25.06
N VAL A 57 -2.76 -11.09 26.01
CA VAL A 57 -2.74 -11.51 27.41
C VAL A 57 -3.72 -12.66 27.70
N ILE A 58 -3.30 -13.64 28.50
CA ILE A 58 -4.20 -14.59 29.17
C ILE A 58 -4.40 -14.11 30.60
N SER A 59 -5.65 -14.03 31.07
CA SER A 59 -5.96 -13.45 32.38
C SER A 59 -6.77 -14.37 33.29
N SER A 60 -6.52 -14.29 34.59
CA SER A 60 -7.34 -14.86 35.64
C SER A 60 -7.74 -13.77 36.64
N VAL A 61 -9.02 -13.74 37.01
CA VAL A 61 -9.58 -12.71 37.90
C VAL A 61 -10.23 -13.39 39.11
N HIS A 62 -10.00 -12.81 40.29
CA HIS A 62 -10.68 -13.19 41.52
C HIS A 62 -11.10 -11.92 42.27
N THR A 63 -12.37 -11.85 42.65
CA THR A 63 -12.95 -10.67 43.30
C THR A 63 -13.30 -10.97 44.75
N LYS A 64 -13.27 -9.94 45.60
CA LYS A 64 -13.78 -10.03 46.97
C LYS A 64 -14.44 -8.73 47.35
N VAL A 65 -15.76 -8.75 47.46
CA VAL A 65 -16.54 -7.61 47.94
C VAL A 65 -16.56 -7.63 49.47
N LYS A 66 -16.50 -6.46 50.10
CA LYS A 66 -16.61 -6.27 51.54
C LYS A 66 -17.47 -5.04 51.85
N GLY A 67 -18.37 -5.21 52.79
CA GLY A 67 -19.34 -4.20 53.21
C GLY A 67 -20.39 -4.84 54.09
N ILE A 68 -21.09 -4.01 54.86
CA ILE A 68 -22.23 -4.42 55.68
C ILE A 68 -23.30 -3.35 55.48
N ALA A 69 -24.55 -3.77 55.28
CA ALA A 69 -25.69 -2.87 55.21
C ALA A 69 -26.72 -3.25 56.27
N GLU A 70 -27.32 -2.24 56.90
CA GLU A 70 -28.49 -2.39 57.75
C GLU A 70 -29.73 -2.00 56.92
N VAL A 71 -30.78 -2.80 57.02
CA VAL A 71 -32.09 -2.54 56.43
C VAL A 71 -33.13 -2.54 57.55
N LYS A 72 -33.96 -1.49 57.59
CA LYS A 72 -35.08 -1.34 58.53
C LYS A 72 -36.38 -1.40 57.74
N GLU A 73 -37.11 -2.49 57.89
CA GLU A 73 -38.38 -2.73 57.18
C GLU A 73 -39.55 -2.75 58.16
N GLU A 74 -40.62 -2.03 57.84
CA GLU A 74 -41.90 -2.18 58.53
C GLU A 74 -42.68 -3.33 57.89
N ILE A 75 -42.75 -4.47 58.58
CA ILE A 75 -43.51 -5.64 58.15
C ILE A 75 -44.85 -5.65 58.88
N VAL A 76 -45.94 -5.96 58.19
CA VAL A 76 -47.25 -6.18 58.80
C VAL A 76 -47.40 -7.67 59.07
N GLU A 77 -47.20 -8.08 60.33
CA GLU A 77 -47.36 -9.46 60.78
C GLU A 77 -48.63 -9.52 61.66
N ASN A 78 -49.64 -10.30 61.25
CA ASN A 78 -50.93 -10.42 61.96
C ASN A 78 -51.65 -9.08 62.23
N GLY A 79 -51.56 -8.12 61.30
CA GLY A 79 -52.17 -6.79 61.44
C GLY A 79 -51.40 -5.82 62.33
N VAL A 80 -50.28 -6.25 62.93
CA VAL A 80 -49.40 -5.39 63.73
C VAL A 80 -48.21 -4.97 62.87
N LYS A 81 -47.97 -3.65 62.79
CA LYS A 81 -46.75 -3.10 62.19
C LYS A 81 -45.57 -3.41 63.11
N LYS A 82 -44.61 -4.19 62.62
CA LYS A 82 -43.39 -4.57 63.31
C LYS A 82 -42.19 -4.07 62.52
N LEU A 83 -41.32 -3.30 63.17
CA LEU A 83 -40.07 -2.88 62.58
C LEU A 83 -39.06 -4.03 62.71
N VAL A 84 -38.65 -4.59 61.58
CA VAL A 84 -37.64 -5.66 61.51
C VAL A 84 -36.32 -5.04 61.08
N HIS A 85 -35.31 -5.21 61.94
CA HIS A 85 -33.93 -4.83 61.67
C HIS A 85 -33.20 -6.04 61.09
N SER A 86 -32.70 -5.91 59.87
CA SER A 86 -31.90 -6.94 59.21
C SER A 86 -30.52 -6.40 58.86
N VAL A 87 -29.50 -7.24 59.03
CA VAL A 87 -28.12 -6.95 58.63
C VAL A 87 -27.78 -7.84 57.44
N PHE A 88 -27.22 -7.24 56.39
CA PHE A 88 -26.79 -7.91 55.18
C PHE A 88 -25.28 -7.84 55.09
N ASP A 89 -24.63 -9.00 55.05
CA ASP A 89 -23.20 -9.12 54.84
C ASP A 89 -22.86 -9.68 53.45
N THR A 90 -21.57 -9.91 53.19
CA THR A 90 -21.09 -10.40 51.89
C THR A 90 -21.77 -11.70 51.45
N ALA A 91 -22.13 -12.59 52.37
CA ALA A 91 -22.80 -13.86 52.04
C ALA A 91 -24.26 -13.66 51.60
N ASP A 92 -24.88 -12.53 51.96
CA ASP A 92 -26.29 -12.25 51.62
C ASP A 92 -26.43 -11.49 50.29
N TYR A 93 -25.59 -10.48 50.06
CA TYR A 93 -25.73 -9.58 48.90
C TYR A 93 -24.86 -9.98 47.70
N THR A 94 -23.90 -10.90 47.86
CA THR A 94 -23.12 -11.46 46.75
C THR A 94 -23.58 -12.86 46.40
N PHE A 95 -23.53 -13.19 45.11
CA PHE A 95 -23.90 -14.49 44.61
C PHE A 95 -22.65 -15.16 44.01
N PRO A 96 -22.49 -16.49 44.15
CA PRO A 96 -21.34 -17.21 43.64
C PRO A 96 -21.41 -17.27 42.10
N LEU A 97 -20.95 -16.21 41.46
CA LEU A 97 -20.66 -16.17 40.03
C LEU A 97 -19.21 -16.61 39.85
N GLN A 98 -19.00 -17.77 39.22
CA GLN A 98 -17.65 -18.22 38.89
C GLN A 98 -17.09 -17.32 37.77
N GLY A 99 -15.89 -16.76 37.99
CA GLY A 99 -15.06 -16.17 36.94
C GLY A 99 -14.89 -14.65 37.01
N ASN A 100 -15.24 -13.97 35.91
CA ASN A 100 -14.82 -12.59 35.60
C ASN A 100 -15.89 -11.54 35.93
N SER A 101 -16.91 -11.90 36.70
CA SER A 101 -17.98 -10.97 37.10
C SER A 101 -18.37 -11.18 38.55
N PHE A 102 -18.91 -10.13 39.16
CA PHE A 102 -19.52 -10.23 40.48
C PHE A 102 -20.81 -9.43 40.52
N PHE A 103 -21.72 -9.82 41.41
CA PHE A 103 -23.00 -9.17 41.59
C PHE A 103 -23.11 -8.58 42.99
N VAL A 104 -23.68 -7.39 43.08
CA VAL A 104 -23.99 -6.73 44.36
C VAL A 104 -25.48 -6.38 44.39
N MET A 105 -26.22 -6.99 45.31
CA MET A 105 -27.62 -6.64 45.58
C MET A 105 -27.72 -5.23 46.15
N THR A 106 -28.60 -4.42 45.56
CA THR A 106 -28.87 -3.04 46.02
C THR A 106 -30.33 -2.84 46.44
N ASN A 107 -31.23 -3.69 45.95
CA ASN A 107 -32.65 -3.68 46.30
C ASN A 107 -33.21 -5.10 46.24
N PHE A 108 -34.28 -5.38 46.97
CA PHE A 108 -34.96 -6.66 46.90
C PHE A 108 -36.44 -6.55 47.24
N LEU A 109 -37.21 -7.54 46.80
CA LEU A 109 -38.59 -7.79 47.20
C LEU A 109 -38.70 -9.23 47.65
N LYS A 110 -39.35 -9.47 48.78
CA LYS A 110 -39.40 -10.78 49.43
C LYS A 110 -40.85 -11.24 49.59
N THR A 111 -41.14 -12.47 49.19
CA THR A 111 -42.43 -13.13 49.41
C THR A 111 -42.19 -14.36 50.26
N GLU A 112 -42.52 -14.28 51.55
CA GLU A 112 -42.33 -15.35 52.52
C GLU A 112 -43.51 -16.33 52.55
N GLY A 113 -43.27 -17.51 53.11
CA GLY A 113 -44.34 -18.46 53.39
C GLY A 113 -45.01 -19.02 52.14
N GLN A 114 -44.32 -19.03 50.99
CA GLN A 114 -44.88 -19.63 49.79
C GLN A 114 -44.96 -21.14 49.95
N GLU A 115 -46.14 -21.71 49.76
CA GLU A 115 -46.41 -23.15 49.75
C GLU A 115 -47.13 -23.54 48.45
N GLN A 116 -46.98 -24.78 48.00
CA GLN A 116 -47.69 -25.24 46.80
C GLN A 116 -49.17 -25.51 47.13
N ARG A 117 -50.07 -24.68 46.61
CA ARG A 117 -51.52 -24.83 46.79
C ARG A 117 -52.32 -24.12 45.69
N LEU A 118 -53.64 -24.18 45.78
CA LEU A 118 -54.54 -23.37 44.96
C LEU A 118 -54.74 -22.01 45.62
N CYS A 119 -54.52 -20.93 44.86
CA CYS A 119 -54.80 -19.57 45.32
C CYS A 119 -55.22 -18.68 44.14
N PRO A 120 -55.89 -17.54 44.41
CA PRO A 120 -56.05 -16.49 43.42
C PRO A 120 -54.69 -15.97 42.93
N GLU A 121 -54.57 -15.74 41.63
CA GLU A 121 -53.44 -15.01 41.03
C GLU A 121 -53.45 -13.53 41.48
N TYR A 122 -52.29 -12.85 41.46
CA TYR A 122 -52.22 -11.44 41.83
C TYR A 122 -52.99 -10.55 40.83
N PRO A 123 -53.81 -9.57 41.28
CA PRO A 123 -54.65 -8.77 40.41
C PRO A 123 -53.82 -7.81 39.54
N THR A 124 -53.80 -8.09 38.24
CA THR A 124 -53.24 -7.24 37.19
C THR A 124 -54.30 -7.09 36.10
N ARG A 125 -54.12 -6.12 35.19
CA ARG A 125 -55.05 -5.93 34.06
C ARG A 125 -55.28 -7.20 33.22
N ARG A 126 -54.35 -8.16 33.24
CA ARG A 126 -54.42 -9.43 32.49
C ARG A 126 -55.01 -10.60 33.28
N THR A 127 -54.94 -10.56 34.61
CA THR A 127 -55.32 -11.67 35.49
C THR A 127 -56.70 -11.49 36.13
N LEU A 128 -57.27 -10.28 36.04
CA LEU A 128 -58.64 -9.99 36.49
C LEU A 128 -59.66 -10.79 35.66
N CYS A 129 -60.59 -11.43 36.36
CA CYS A 129 -61.71 -12.15 35.76
C CYS A 129 -63.02 -11.69 36.40
N SER A 130 -64.13 -11.73 35.65
CA SER A 130 -65.47 -11.45 36.21
C SER A 130 -66.28 -12.73 36.44
N SER A 131 -65.97 -13.80 35.70
CA SER A 131 -66.61 -15.10 35.81
C SER A 131 -65.64 -16.22 35.44
N ASP A 132 -65.97 -17.46 35.82
CA ASP A 132 -65.19 -18.67 35.52
C ASP A 132 -64.93 -18.83 34.01
N ARG A 133 -65.80 -18.30 33.14
CA ARG A 133 -65.60 -18.31 31.67
C ARG A 133 -64.34 -17.56 31.23
N GLY A 134 -63.85 -16.62 32.05
CA GLY A 134 -62.60 -15.89 31.78
C GLY A 134 -61.34 -16.71 32.08
N CYS A 135 -61.46 -17.81 32.83
CA CYS A 135 -60.34 -18.64 33.25
C CYS A 135 -60.34 -19.96 32.47
N LYS A 136 -59.21 -20.33 31.87
CA LYS A 136 -59.09 -21.54 31.06
C LYS A 136 -58.37 -22.62 31.84
N LYS A 137 -59.04 -23.74 32.10
CA LYS A 137 -58.42 -24.88 32.80
C LYS A 137 -57.20 -25.40 32.02
N GLY A 138 -56.07 -25.52 32.71
CA GLY A 138 -54.79 -25.97 32.13
C GLY A 138 -54.03 -24.92 31.33
N TRP A 139 -54.48 -23.66 31.32
CA TRP A 139 -53.78 -22.59 30.62
C TRP A 139 -52.53 -22.14 31.38
N MET A 140 -51.45 -21.94 30.62
CA MET A 140 -50.14 -21.51 31.10
C MET A 140 -49.73 -20.26 30.30
N ASP A 141 -49.36 -19.19 30.99
CA ASP A 141 -48.89 -17.93 30.42
C ASP A 141 -47.54 -17.57 31.04
N PRO A 142 -46.51 -17.22 30.24
CA PRO A 142 -45.23 -16.74 30.75
C PRO A 142 -45.31 -15.59 31.78
N GLN A 143 -46.39 -14.80 31.79
CA GLN A 143 -46.60 -13.74 32.79
C GLN A 143 -47.41 -14.19 34.02
N SER A 144 -48.10 -15.33 33.93
CA SER A 144 -48.78 -15.98 35.05
C SER A 144 -47.78 -16.74 35.91
N LYS A 145 -48.06 -16.87 37.21
CA LYS A 145 -47.15 -17.56 38.15
C LYS A 145 -47.50 -19.03 38.34
N GLY A 146 -48.65 -19.46 37.84
CA GLY A 146 -49.12 -20.85 37.92
C GLY A 146 -50.02 -21.29 36.77
N ILE A 147 -50.50 -22.53 36.90
CA ILE A 147 -51.41 -23.18 35.94
C ILE A 147 -52.86 -22.88 36.36
N GLN A 148 -53.66 -22.31 35.46
CA GLN A 148 -55.06 -21.97 35.76
C GLN A 148 -55.94 -23.20 35.99
N THR A 149 -56.78 -23.17 37.02
CA THR A 149 -57.76 -24.23 37.32
C THR A 149 -59.05 -24.10 36.52
N GLY A 150 -59.34 -22.90 35.99
CA GLY A 150 -60.57 -22.55 35.28
C GLY A 150 -61.64 -21.89 36.17
N ARG A 151 -61.33 -21.59 37.44
CA ARG A 151 -62.24 -20.91 38.37
C ARG A 151 -61.83 -19.46 38.58
N CYS A 152 -62.79 -18.56 38.70
CA CYS A 152 -62.60 -17.14 39.01
C CYS A 152 -62.96 -16.90 40.48
N VAL A 153 -61.94 -16.72 41.33
CA VAL A 153 -62.09 -16.63 42.79
C VAL A 153 -61.80 -15.21 43.27
N VAL A 154 -62.32 -14.86 44.45
CA VAL A 154 -62.10 -13.54 45.06
C VAL A 154 -60.66 -13.47 45.59
N TYR A 155 -59.91 -12.42 45.21
CA TYR A 155 -58.60 -12.11 45.78
C TYR A 155 -58.77 -11.24 47.02
N GLU A 156 -59.34 -10.04 46.86
CA GLU A 156 -59.61 -9.10 47.96
C GLU A 156 -60.76 -8.15 47.59
N GLY A 157 -61.69 -7.91 48.52
CA GLY A 157 -62.85 -7.05 48.31
C GLY A 157 -63.67 -7.44 47.07
N ASN A 158 -63.77 -6.54 46.09
CA ASN A 158 -64.49 -6.75 44.83
C ASN A 158 -63.61 -7.31 43.69
N GLN A 159 -62.31 -7.50 43.91
CA GLN A 159 -61.40 -7.98 42.87
C GLN A 159 -61.41 -9.51 42.80
N LYS A 160 -61.64 -10.05 41.61
CA LYS A 160 -61.59 -11.48 41.31
C LYS A 160 -60.51 -11.79 40.29
N THR A 161 -59.79 -12.88 40.50
CA THR A 161 -58.72 -13.36 39.62
C THR A 161 -58.85 -14.87 39.40
N CYS A 162 -58.20 -15.38 38.36
CA CYS A 162 -58.22 -16.81 38.11
C CYS A 162 -57.46 -17.56 39.22
N GLU A 163 -58.04 -18.64 39.71
CA GLU A 163 -57.40 -19.57 40.62
C GLU A 163 -56.30 -20.34 39.87
N VAL A 164 -55.11 -20.41 40.45
CA VAL A 164 -53.93 -21.07 39.89
C VAL A 164 -53.38 -22.09 40.86
N SER A 165 -52.82 -23.17 40.31
CA SER A 165 -51.94 -24.09 41.04
C SER A 165 -50.51 -23.56 40.95
N ALA A 166 -50.00 -23.04 42.07
CA ALA A 166 -48.75 -22.30 42.12
C ALA A 166 -48.12 -22.31 43.53
N TRP A 167 -47.02 -21.57 43.68
CA TRP A 167 -46.46 -21.19 44.98
C TRP A 167 -47.22 -20.00 45.54
N CYS A 168 -48.01 -20.22 46.59
CA CYS A 168 -48.94 -19.27 47.17
C CYS A 168 -48.50 -18.83 48.58
N PRO A 169 -48.57 -17.55 48.95
CA PRO A 169 -49.17 -16.46 48.17
C PRO A 169 -48.32 -16.09 46.95
N ILE A 170 -49.01 -15.71 45.88
CA ILE A 170 -48.37 -15.23 44.65
C ILE A 170 -47.55 -13.97 44.95
N GLU A 171 -46.37 -13.87 44.34
CA GLU A 171 -45.53 -12.66 44.35
C GLU A 171 -46.35 -11.45 43.85
N ALA A 172 -46.50 -10.42 44.68
CA ALA A 172 -47.14 -9.18 44.27
C ALA A 172 -46.38 -8.52 43.12
N VAL A 173 -47.11 -8.01 42.12
CA VAL A 173 -46.51 -7.24 41.02
C VAL A 173 -46.26 -5.81 41.50
N GLU A 174 -45.25 -5.68 42.36
CA GLU A 174 -44.80 -4.41 42.93
C GLU A 174 -43.64 -3.80 42.14
N GLU A 175 -43.61 -2.48 42.12
CA GLU A 175 -42.43 -1.73 41.69
C GLU A 175 -41.30 -1.91 42.71
N ALA A 176 -40.05 -1.78 42.26
CA ALA A 176 -38.91 -1.85 43.17
C ALA A 176 -39.00 -0.72 44.22
N PRO A 177 -38.69 -0.98 45.51
CA PRO A 177 -38.75 0.04 46.56
C PRO A 177 -37.93 1.28 46.23
N ARG A 178 -38.48 2.46 46.52
CA ARG A 178 -37.83 3.77 46.33
C ARG A 178 -37.85 4.54 47.66
N PRO A 179 -36.69 4.90 48.25
CA PRO A 179 -35.32 4.64 47.78
C PRO A 179 -34.93 3.15 47.85
N ALA A 180 -33.81 2.79 47.21
CA ALA A 180 -33.30 1.43 47.25
C ALA A 180 -32.92 1.01 48.69
N LEU A 181 -33.32 -0.20 49.09
CA LEU A 181 -33.16 -0.69 50.47
C LEU A 181 -31.69 -0.75 50.93
N LEU A 182 -30.77 -1.17 50.06
CA LEU A 182 -29.34 -1.24 50.35
C LEU A 182 -28.55 -0.10 49.67
N ASN A 183 -29.04 1.14 49.77
CA ASN A 183 -28.30 2.30 49.23
C ASN A 183 -26.89 2.45 49.85
N SER A 184 -26.70 1.95 51.08
CA SER A 184 -25.39 1.87 51.76
C SER A 184 -24.34 1.06 50.99
N ALA A 185 -24.74 0.24 50.01
CA ALA A 185 -23.84 -0.50 49.13
C ALA A 185 -22.90 0.41 48.32
N GLU A 186 -23.23 1.70 48.17
CA GLU A 186 -22.34 2.68 47.55
C GLU A 186 -20.95 2.70 48.21
N ASN A 187 -20.89 2.49 49.53
CA ASN A 187 -19.65 2.50 50.31
C ASN A 187 -18.97 1.14 50.42
N PHE A 188 -19.49 0.11 49.74
CA PHE A 188 -18.83 -1.18 49.71
C PHE A 188 -17.53 -1.11 48.92
N THR A 189 -16.59 -1.97 49.30
CA THR A 189 -15.28 -2.07 48.66
C THR A 189 -15.16 -3.39 47.92
N VAL A 190 -14.48 -3.38 46.78
CA VAL A 190 -14.13 -4.60 46.04
C VAL A 190 -12.62 -4.66 45.85
N LEU A 191 -12.02 -5.77 46.28
CA LEU A 191 -10.65 -6.13 45.95
C LEU A 191 -10.66 -6.97 44.66
N ILE A 192 -9.95 -6.51 43.64
CA ILE A 192 -9.79 -7.24 42.38
C ILE A 192 -8.35 -7.79 42.31
N LYS A 193 -8.22 -9.12 42.34
CA LYS A 193 -6.97 -9.82 42.09
C LYS A 193 -6.94 -10.24 40.63
N ASN A 194 -5.99 -9.73 39.86
CA ASN A 194 -5.81 -10.10 38.47
C ASN A 194 -4.38 -10.61 38.24
N ASN A 195 -4.28 -11.85 37.76
CA ASN A 195 -3.04 -12.44 37.26
C ASN A 195 -3.09 -12.47 35.75
N ILE A 196 -1.98 -12.13 35.11
CA ILE A 196 -1.82 -12.16 33.66
C ILE A 196 -0.60 -12.96 33.26
N ASP A 197 -0.69 -13.60 32.11
CA ASP A 197 0.37 -14.42 31.54
C ASP A 197 0.52 -14.17 30.03
N PHE A 198 1.77 -14.11 29.59
CA PHE A 198 2.18 -14.11 28.18
C PHE A 198 3.00 -15.38 27.93
N PRO A 199 2.34 -16.50 27.55
CA PRO A 199 2.99 -17.82 27.47
C PRO A 199 4.18 -17.86 26.51
N GLY A 200 4.05 -17.25 25.34
CA GLY A 200 5.10 -17.17 24.31
C GLY A 200 6.32 -16.36 24.75
N HIS A 201 6.13 -15.37 25.62
CA HIS A 201 7.22 -14.60 26.23
C HIS A 201 7.74 -15.16 27.56
N ASN A 202 7.08 -16.21 28.09
CA ASN A 202 7.31 -16.80 29.42
C ASN A 202 7.34 -15.73 30.52
N TYR A 203 6.29 -14.90 30.56
CA TYR A 203 6.18 -13.79 31.50
C TYR A 203 4.80 -13.77 32.18
N THR A 204 4.80 -14.05 33.48
CA THR A 204 3.62 -13.96 34.34
C THR A 204 3.77 -12.79 35.31
N THR A 205 2.71 -12.00 35.49
CA THR A 205 2.67 -10.93 36.50
C THR A 205 1.27 -10.80 37.10
N ARG A 206 1.13 -9.89 38.07
CA ARG A 206 -0.12 -9.65 38.79
C ARG A 206 -0.27 -8.16 39.12
N ASN A 207 -1.50 -7.71 39.31
CA ASN A 207 -1.76 -6.31 39.68
C ASN A 207 -1.33 -5.96 41.11
N ILE A 208 -1.30 -6.93 42.03
CA ILE A 208 -0.91 -6.72 43.42
C ILE A 208 0.58 -6.99 43.61
N LEU A 209 1.35 -5.92 43.78
CA LEU A 209 2.80 -5.99 43.98
C LEU A 209 3.15 -6.12 45.46
N PRO A 210 4.33 -6.67 45.80
CA PRO A 210 4.87 -6.60 47.15
C PRO A 210 4.97 -5.15 47.64
N GLY A 211 4.54 -4.89 48.88
CA GLY A 211 4.60 -3.56 49.50
C GLY A 211 3.39 -2.65 49.23
N LEU A 212 2.38 -3.11 48.50
CA LEU A 212 1.16 -2.33 48.28
C LEU A 212 0.36 -2.17 49.60
N ASN A 213 -0.03 -0.93 49.90
CA ASN A 213 -0.81 -0.64 51.10
C ASN A 213 -2.21 -1.29 51.02
N ILE A 214 -2.53 -2.15 51.98
CA ILE A 214 -3.81 -2.88 52.04
C ILE A 214 -5.02 -1.99 52.37
N THR A 215 -4.79 -0.76 52.87
CA THR A 215 -5.84 0.22 53.18
C THR A 215 -6.03 1.25 52.07
N CYS A 216 -5.33 1.11 50.94
CA CYS A 216 -5.49 2.02 49.82
C CYS A 216 -6.93 1.95 49.27
N THR A 217 -7.35 3.04 48.62
CA THR A 217 -8.54 3.06 47.76
C THR A 217 -8.13 3.64 46.41
N PHE A 218 -8.62 3.05 45.33
CA PHE A 218 -8.35 3.49 43.98
C PHE A 218 -8.74 4.95 43.80
N HIS A 219 -7.83 5.73 43.24
CA HIS A 219 -8.10 7.08 42.80
C HIS A 219 -7.27 7.33 41.54
N LYS A 220 -7.88 7.88 40.49
CA LYS A 220 -7.29 8.03 39.15
C LYS A 220 -5.91 8.71 39.13
N THR A 221 -5.71 9.70 40.00
CA THR A 221 -4.46 10.46 40.12
C THR A 221 -3.61 10.06 41.34
N GLN A 222 -4.22 9.96 42.53
CA GLN A 222 -3.47 9.75 43.77
C GLN A 222 -2.96 8.30 43.93
N ASN A 223 -3.81 7.31 43.67
CA ASN A 223 -3.49 5.88 43.89
C ASN A 223 -3.99 5.01 42.70
N PRO A 224 -3.51 5.24 41.47
CA PRO A 224 -4.04 4.58 40.27
C PRO A 224 -3.75 3.08 40.22
N GLN A 225 -2.80 2.59 41.02
CA GLN A 225 -2.38 1.20 41.07
C GLN A 225 -3.05 0.41 42.20
N CYS A 226 -3.91 1.05 43.01
CA CYS A 226 -4.61 0.38 44.08
C CYS A 226 -5.70 -0.56 43.51
N PRO A 227 -5.73 -1.85 43.90
CA PRO A 227 -6.70 -2.84 43.41
C PRO A 227 -7.99 -2.88 44.24
N ILE A 228 -8.20 -1.92 45.14
CA ILE A 228 -9.37 -1.81 46.03
C ILE A 228 -10.21 -0.63 45.54
N PHE A 229 -11.44 -0.91 45.12
CA PHE A 229 -12.36 0.08 44.55
C PHE A 229 -13.57 0.25 45.45
N ARG A 230 -14.02 1.48 45.67
CA ARG A 230 -15.32 1.76 46.28
C ARG A 230 -16.38 1.83 45.18
N LEU A 231 -17.53 1.19 45.37
CA LEU A 231 -18.56 1.10 44.32
C LEU A 231 -19.06 2.49 43.89
N GLY A 232 -19.28 3.41 44.83
CA GLY A 232 -19.68 4.78 44.50
C GLY A 232 -18.66 5.56 43.66
N ASP A 233 -17.36 5.31 43.83
CA ASP A 233 -16.32 5.98 43.06
C ASP A 233 -16.27 5.49 41.59
N ILE A 234 -16.63 4.23 41.35
CA ILE A 234 -16.79 3.69 39.99
C ILE A 234 -17.88 4.46 39.24
N PHE A 235 -19.03 4.67 39.87
CA PHE A 235 -20.16 5.42 39.30
C PHE A 235 -19.84 6.91 39.11
N ARG A 236 -19.11 7.50 40.07
CA ARG A 236 -18.67 8.90 39.97
C ARG A 236 -17.72 9.10 38.78
N GLU A 237 -16.85 8.14 38.48
CA GLU A 237 -15.95 8.22 37.32
C GLU A 237 -16.68 8.09 35.97
N THR A 238 -17.82 7.41 35.90
CA THR A 238 -18.65 7.35 34.68
C THR A 238 -19.65 8.51 34.57
N GLY A 239 -19.84 9.30 35.65
CA GLY A 239 -20.85 10.35 35.72
C GLY A 239 -22.27 9.83 35.93
N ASP A 240 -22.42 8.59 36.40
CA ASP A 240 -23.71 7.99 36.76
C ASP A 240 -23.99 8.13 38.26
N ASN A 241 -25.27 8.15 38.64
CA ASN A 241 -25.68 8.20 40.03
C ASN A 241 -25.96 6.79 40.56
N PHE A 242 -25.23 6.38 41.61
CA PHE A 242 -25.38 5.06 42.21
C PHE A 242 -26.80 4.81 42.72
N SER A 243 -27.41 5.80 43.40
CA SER A 243 -28.74 5.63 44.01
C SER A 243 -29.86 5.40 42.98
N ASP A 244 -29.74 5.97 41.79
CA ASP A 244 -30.73 5.78 40.72
C ASP A 244 -30.63 4.36 40.13
N VAL A 245 -29.40 3.89 39.91
CA VAL A 245 -29.14 2.53 39.40
C VAL A 245 -29.44 1.48 40.47
N ALA A 246 -29.26 1.81 41.76
CA ALA A 246 -29.56 0.91 42.87
C ALA A 246 -31.04 0.48 42.94
N ILE A 247 -31.97 1.27 42.39
CA ILE A 247 -33.42 0.96 42.44
C ILE A 247 -33.77 -0.23 41.55
N GLN A 248 -33.35 -0.22 40.29
CA GLN A 248 -33.71 -1.23 39.27
C GLN A 248 -32.55 -2.16 38.90
N GLY A 249 -31.34 -1.87 39.36
CA GLY A 249 -30.12 -2.54 38.96
C GLY A 249 -29.54 -2.02 37.64
N GLY A 250 -28.37 -2.54 37.27
CA GLY A 250 -27.67 -2.16 36.04
C GLY A 250 -26.44 -3.04 35.79
N ILE A 251 -25.69 -2.76 34.74
CA ILE A 251 -24.49 -3.51 34.38
C ILE A 251 -23.32 -2.53 34.21
N MET A 252 -22.26 -2.74 35.00
CA MET A 252 -21.07 -1.89 35.00
C MET A 252 -19.85 -2.69 34.54
N GLY A 253 -19.02 -2.09 33.70
CA GLY A 253 -17.78 -2.68 33.20
C GLY A 253 -16.57 -2.07 33.89
N ILE A 254 -15.67 -2.93 34.37
CA ILE A 254 -14.35 -2.55 34.89
C ILE A 254 -13.29 -3.04 33.91
N GLU A 255 -12.69 -2.12 33.17
CA GLU A 255 -11.69 -2.41 32.14
C GLU A 255 -10.28 -2.35 32.75
N ILE A 256 -9.51 -3.43 32.57
CA ILE A 256 -8.12 -3.56 33.02
C ILE A 256 -7.24 -3.72 31.79
N TYR A 257 -6.61 -2.62 31.36
CA TYR A 257 -5.75 -2.60 30.19
C TYR A 257 -4.28 -2.84 30.55
N TRP A 258 -3.64 -3.78 29.86
CA TRP A 258 -2.22 -4.11 30.01
C TRP A 258 -1.44 -3.82 28.71
N ASP A 259 -0.73 -2.70 28.66
CA ASP A 259 0.29 -2.44 27.62
C ASP A 259 1.67 -2.68 28.23
N CYS A 260 2.22 -3.87 27.99
CA CYS A 260 3.42 -4.34 28.63
C CYS A 260 4.61 -4.34 27.69
N ASN A 261 5.64 -3.54 28.02
CA ASN A 261 6.97 -3.67 27.44
C ASN A 261 7.80 -4.64 28.29
N LEU A 262 8.13 -5.80 27.72
CA LEU A 262 8.87 -6.88 28.37
C LEU A 262 10.38 -6.82 28.12
N ASP A 263 10.87 -5.80 27.42
CA ASP A 263 12.30 -5.58 27.21
C ASP A 263 13.01 -5.19 28.50
N ARG A 264 14.24 -5.68 28.69
CA ARG A 264 15.01 -5.42 29.92
C ARG A 264 15.32 -3.93 30.14
N TRP A 265 15.57 -3.18 29.06
CA TRP A 265 16.00 -1.77 29.12
C TRP A 265 14.85 -0.78 29.35
N PHE A 266 13.61 -1.17 29.06
CA PHE A 266 12.41 -0.32 29.20
C PHE A 266 11.25 -1.14 29.77
N HIS A 267 11.53 -1.99 30.76
CA HIS A 267 10.52 -2.86 31.37
C HIS A 267 9.43 -2.01 32.02
N HIS A 268 8.22 -2.17 31.52
CA HIS A 268 7.05 -1.50 32.08
C HIS A 268 5.81 -2.33 31.81
N CYS A 269 5.17 -2.82 32.86
CA CYS A 269 3.97 -3.65 32.76
C CYS A 269 3.10 -3.42 34.01
N ARG A 270 2.14 -2.49 33.88
CA ARG A 270 1.21 -2.08 34.94
C ARG A 270 -0.21 -2.00 34.38
N PRO A 271 -1.23 -2.38 35.16
CA PRO A 271 -2.61 -2.26 34.71
C PRO A 271 -3.04 -0.80 34.69
N LYS A 272 -3.91 -0.46 33.73
CA LYS A 272 -4.67 0.78 33.69
C LYS A 272 -6.15 0.47 33.85
N TYR A 273 -6.76 1.02 34.90
CA TYR A 273 -8.18 0.84 35.21
C TYR A 273 -9.04 1.90 34.52
N SER A 274 -10.14 1.48 33.91
CA SER A 274 -11.18 2.35 33.35
C SER A 274 -12.56 1.77 33.67
N PHE A 275 -13.60 2.60 33.65
CA PHE A 275 -14.96 2.19 34.00
C PHE A 275 -15.94 2.61 32.91
N ARG A 276 -16.93 1.77 32.65
CA ARG A 276 -17.93 2.03 31.61
C ARG A 276 -19.25 1.36 31.95
N ARG A 277 -20.35 2.11 31.85
CA ARG A 277 -21.69 1.53 31.96
C ARG A 277 -22.03 0.70 30.71
N LEU A 278 -22.50 -0.54 30.91
CA LEU A 278 -22.76 -1.51 29.83
C LEU A 278 -24.24 -1.64 29.50
N ASP A 279 -25.14 -1.34 30.44
CA ASP A 279 -26.58 -1.31 30.21
C ASP A 279 -27.05 -0.01 29.53
N ASP A 280 -28.18 -0.07 28.83
CA ASP A 280 -28.78 1.10 28.20
C ASP A 280 -29.42 2.02 29.27
N LYS A 281 -28.94 3.26 29.34
CA LYS A 281 -29.44 4.29 30.26
C LYS A 281 -30.87 4.73 29.91
N THR A 282 -31.28 4.61 28.65
CA THR A 282 -32.58 5.11 28.18
C THR A 282 -33.71 4.10 28.40
N THR A 283 -34.33 4.17 29.58
CA THR A 283 -35.44 3.32 30.03
C THR A 283 -36.69 3.38 29.16
N ASN A 284 -36.89 4.43 28.35
CA ASN A 284 -38.08 4.54 27.51
C ASN A 284 -38.07 3.61 26.29
N VAL A 285 -36.92 3.05 25.93
CA VAL A 285 -36.78 2.14 24.77
C VAL A 285 -36.66 0.68 25.21
N SER A 286 -36.14 0.43 26.41
CA SER A 286 -35.92 -0.94 26.89
C SER A 286 -37.20 -1.53 27.49
N LEU A 287 -37.69 -2.63 26.89
CA LEU A 287 -38.81 -3.43 27.41
C LEU A 287 -38.60 -3.90 28.87
N TYR A 288 -37.35 -3.95 29.33
CA TYR A 288 -36.94 -4.44 30.65
C TYR A 288 -35.83 -3.55 31.20
N PRO A 289 -36.17 -2.45 31.91
CA PRO A 289 -35.16 -1.57 32.48
C PRO A 289 -34.46 -2.22 33.68
N GLY A 290 -33.15 -1.98 33.80
CA GLY A 290 -32.31 -2.46 34.88
C GLY A 290 -31.92 -3.95 34.79
N TYR A 291 -31.33 -4.47 35.87
CA TYR A 291 -30.88 -5.86 35.96
C TYR A 291 -31.42 -6.50 37.25
N ASN A 292 -32.26 -7.51 37.09
CA ASN A 292 -32.92 -8.22 38.18
C ASN A 292 -33.03 -9.72 37.90
N PHE A 293 -33.08 -10.52 38.97
CA PHE A 293 -33.36 -11.95 38.90
C PHE A 293 -34.10 -12.42 40.16
N ARG A 294 -34.66 -13.63 40.12
CA ARG A 294 -35.37 -14.24 41.26
C ARG A 294 -34.64 -15.48 41.71
N TYR A 295 -34.52 -15.67 43.01
CA TYR A 295 -34.07 -16.91 43.63
C TYR A 295 -34.97 -17.26 44.82
N ALA A 296 -34.95 -18.51 45.25
CA ALA A 296 -35.76 -18.95 46.37
C ALA A 296 -34.92 -19.68 47.42
N LYS A 297 -35.24 -19.44 48.70
CA LYS A 297 -34.71 -20.18 49.84
C LYS A 297 -35.77 -21.20 50.28
N TYR A 298 -35.51 -22.49 50.04
CA TYR A 298 -36.45 -23.58 50.35
C TYR A 298 -36.27 -24.04 51.81
N TYR A 299 -37.38 -24.31 52.50
CA TYR A 299 -37.41 -24.80 53.87
C TYR A 299 -38.64 -25.67 54.12
N LYS A 300 -38.70 -26.36 55.26
CA LYS A 300 -39.87 -27.14 55.67
C LYS A 300 -40.38 -26.64 57.01
N GLU A 301 -41.68 -26.43 57.11
CA GLU A 301 -42.36 -26.02 58.33
C GLU A 301 -43.60 -26.91 58.50
N ASN A 302 -43.74 -27.59 59.65
CA ASN A 302 -44.83 -28.53 59.91
C ASN A 302 -45.00 -29.62 58.82
N ASN A 303 -43.88 -30.18 58.32
CA ASN A 303 -43.84 -31.14 57.20
C ASN A 303 -44.37 -30.63 55.85
N VAL A 304 -44.69 -29.35 55.72
CA VAL A 304 -45.06 -28.71 54.46
C VAL A 304 -43.82 -28.06 53.87
N GLU A 305 -43.53 -28.33 52.59
CA GLU A 305 -42.48 -27.65 51.86
C GLU A 305 -42.89 -26.22 51.58
N LYS A 306 -42.07 -25.29 52.05
CA LYS A 306 -42.24 -23.86 51.84
C LYS A 306 -41.01 -23.27 51.20
N ARG A 307 -41.17 -22.08 50.61
CA ARG A 307 -40.03 -21.28 50.16
C ARG A 307 -40.26 -19.81 50.43
N THR A 308 -39.15 -19.10 50.55
CA THR A 308 -39.13 -17.65 50.52
C THR A 308 -38.55 -17.22 49.18
N LEU A 309 -39.39 -16.63 48.34
CA LEU A 309 -39.00 -16.10 47.05
C LEU A 309 -38.43 -14.70 47.23
N ILE A 310 -37.28 -14.43 46.62
CA ILE A 310 -36.62 -13.13 46.67
C ILE A 310 -36.34 -12.68 45.24
N LYS A 311 -36.96 -11.56 44.85
CA LYS A 311 -36.65 -10.84 43.63
C LYS A 311 -35.59 -9.80 43.94
N VAL A 312 -34.43 -9.93 43.32
CA VAL A 312 -33.25 -9.11 43.60
C VAL A 312 -33.04 -8.14 42.46
N PHE A 313 -32.77 -6.88 42.79
CA PHE A 313 -32.25 -5.87 41.89
C PHE A 313 -30.83 -5.50 42.34
N GLY A 314 -29.94 -5.34 41.38
CA GLY A 314 -28.56 -5.03 41.73
C GLY A 314 -27.69 -4.81 40.53
N ILE A 315 -26.42 -4.62 40.82
CA ILE A 315 -25.44 -4.18 39.85
C ILE A 315 -24.52 -5.36 39.57
N ARG A 316 -24.47 -5.79 38.30
CA ARG A 316 -23.48 -6.76 37.83
C ARG A 316 -22.25 -6.02 37.35
N PHE A 317 -21.10 -6.35 37.91
CA PHE A 317 -19.81 -5.81 37.50
C PHE A 317 -19.07 -6.83 36.65
N ASP A 318 -18.87 -6.52 35.38
CA ASP A 318 -18.12 -7.35 34.43
C ASP A 318 -16.67 -6.84 34.35
N ILE A 319 -15.70 -7.68 34.70
CA ILE A 319 -14.27 -7.35 34.67
C ILE A 319 -13.69 -7.76 33.33
N LEU A 320 -13.33 -6.76 32.53
CA LEU A 320 -12.83 -6.91 31.17
C LEU A 320 -11.31 -6.72 31.19
N VAL A 321 -10.56 -7.81 31.10
CA VAL A 321 -9.09 -7.77 31.06
C VAL A 321 -8.62 -7.95 29.63
N PHE A 322 -7.83 -7.01 29.13
CA PHE A 322 -7.27 -7.06 27.77
C PHE A 322 -5.94 -6.34 27.72
N GLY A 323 -5.12 -6.65 26.71
CA GLY A 323 -3.79 -6.10 26.62
C GLY A 323 -2.84 -6.90 25.75
N THR A 324 -1.66 -6.34 25.53
CA THR A 324 -0.59 -6.92 24.73
C THR A 324 0.74 -6.79 25.45
N GLY A 325 1.51 -7.88 25.43
CA GLY A 325 2.91 -7.89 25.85
C GLY A 325 3.80 -7.85 24.61
N GLY A 326 4.76 -6.94 24.57
CA GLY A 326 5.76 -6.85 23.50
C GLY A 326 7.15 -7.17 24.03
N LYS A 327 7.90 -8.01 23.31
CA LYS A 327 9.31 -8.34 23.60
C LYS A 327 10.14 -8.31 22.32
N PHE A 328 11.36 -7.79 22.39
CA PHE A 328 12.29 -7.70 21.26
C PHE A 328 12.40 -9.05 20.52
N ASP A 329 12.22 -9.00 19.20
CA ASP A 329 12.36 -10.14 18.29
C ASP A 329 13.14 -9.71 17.05
N ILE A 330 14.29 -10.36 16.83
CA ILE A 330 15.18 -10.07 15.71
C ILE A 330 14.48 -10.30 14.36
N ILE A 331 13.56 -11.26 14.27
CA ILE A 331 12.84 -11.55 13.02
C ILE A 331 11.96 -10.36 12.63
N GLN A 332 11.24 -9.77 13.60
CA GLN A 332 10.39 -8.60 13.35
C GLN A 332 11.22 -7.40 12.90
N LEU A 333 12.39 -7.18 13.51
CA LEU A 333 13.32 -6.13 13.09
C LEU A 333 13.82 -6.33 11.64
N VAL A 334 14.24 -7.55 11.28
CA VAL A 334 14.73 -7.87 9.93
C VAL A 334 13.63 -7.71 8.89
N VAL A 335 12.41 -8.19 9.16
CA VAL A 335 11.26 -8.04 8.28
C VAL A 335 10.91 -6.57 8.07
N TYR A 336 10.96 -5.76 9.14
CA TYR A 336 10.74 -4.33 9.05
C TYR A 336 11.80 -3.62 8.20
N ILE A 337 13.09 -3.90 8.44
CA ILE A 337 14.19 -3.37 7.61
C ILE A 337 13.99 -3.76 6.14
N GLY A 338 13.72 -5.03 5.85
CA GLY A 338 13.50 -5.51 4.47
C GLY A 338 12.33 -4.80 3.77
N SER A 339 11.24 -4.55 4.49
CA SER A 339 10.07 -3.84 3.96
C SER A 339 10.40 -2.37 3.63
N THR A 340 11.19 -1.71 4.48
CA THR A 340 11.50 -0.28 4.37
C THR A 340 12.59 0.06 3.35
N LEU A 341 13.42 -0.92 2.94
CA LEU A 341 14.43 -0.73 1.90
C LEU A 341 13.83 -0.23 0.57
N SER A 342 12.61 -0.68 0.25
CA SER A 342 11.89 -0.27 -0.96
C SER A 342 11.61 1.24 -1.03
N TYR A 343 11.38 1.88 0.12
CA TYR A 343 11.08 3.32 0.17
C TYR A 343 12.26 4.19 -0.26
N PHE A 344 13.51 3.75 -0.03
CA PHE A 344 14.71 4.50 -0.42
C PHE A 344 14.86 4.65 -1.95
N GLY A 345 14.13 3.86 -2.75
CA GLY A 345 14.05 4.00 -4.21
C GLY A 345 13.30 5.25 -4.68
N LEU A 346 12.48 5.87 -3.83
CA LEU A 346 11.68 7.06 -4.18
C LEU A 346 12.54 8.21 -4.71
N ALA A 347 13.71 8.44 -4.10
CA ALA A 347 14.63 9.49 -4.52
C ALA A 347 15.10 9.29 -5.98
N ALA A 348 15.42 8.05 -6.35
CA ALA A 348 15.88 7.73 -7.70
C ALA A 348 14.75 7.90 -8.73
N VAL A 349 13.56 7.35 -8.44
CA VAL A 349 12.38 7.47 -9.31
C VAL A 349 12.00 8.94 -9.50
N PHE A 350 12.04 9.74 -8.44
CA PHE A 350 11.73 11.17 -8.52
C PHE A 350 12.75 11.95 -9.35
N ILE A 351 14.05 11.72 -9.14
CA ILE A 351 15.09 12.39 -9.93
C ILE A 351 14.99 12.00 -11.41
N ASP A 352 14.75 10.73 -11.70
CA ASP A 352 14.54 10.24 -13.06
C ASP A 352 13.33 10.89 -13.72
N PHE A 353 12.20 10.97 -13.01
CA PHE A 353 11.01 11.68 -13.46
C PHE A 353 11.32 13.15 -13.78
N LEU A 354 12.11 13.85 -12.95
CA LEU A 354 12.53 15.22 -13.24
C LEU A 354 13.39 15.29 -14.51
N ILE A 355 14.37 14.41 -14.67
CA ILE A 355 15.24 14.40 -15.86
C ILE A 355 14.40 14.20 -17.12
N ASP A 356 13.48 13.23 -17.11
CA ASP A 356 12.65 12.89 -18.27
C ASP A 356 11.62 14.00 -18.57
N THR A 357 11.09 14.66 -17.54
CA THR A 357 10.15 15.77 -17.73
C THR A 357 10.85 16.99 -18.32
N TYR A 358 11.99 17.41 -17.75
CA TYR A 358 12.73 18.59 -18.19
C TYR A 358 13.50 18.39 -19.51
N SER A 359 13.71 17.14 -19.95
CA SER A 359 14.31 16.83 -21.25
C SER A 359 13.32 16.93 -22.42
N SER A 360 12.02 17.04 -22.14
CA SER A 360 10.98 17.14 -23.17
C SER A 360 11.10 18.43 -23.98
N ASN A 361 10.93 18.31 -25.30
CA ASN A 361 10.94 19.46 -26.22
C ASN A 361 9.90 20.53 -25.85
N CYS A 362 8.81 20.13 -25.17
CA CYS A 362 7.76 21.04 -24.68
C CYS A 362 8.30 22.07 -23.68
N CYS A 363 9.24 21.67 -22.81
CA CYS A 363 9.87 22.58 -21.87
C CYS A 363 10.64 23.68 -22.60
N ARG A 364 11.35 23.32 -23.68
CA ARG A 364 12.10 24.26 -24.50
C ARG A 364 11.20 25.19 -25.32
N SER A 365 10.10 24.68 -25.87
CA SER A 365 9.21 25.48 -26.74
C SER A 365 8.28 26.40 -25.97
N HIS A 366 7.79 25.98 -24.79
CA HIS A 366 6.75 26.71 -24.05
C HIS A 366 7.20 27.20 -22.68
N ILE A 367 7.92 26.38 -21.91
CA ILE A 367 8.16 26.66 -20.48
C ILE A 367 9.36 27.58 -20.26
N TYR A 368 10.52 27.29 -20.85
CA TYR A 368 11.74 28.08 -20.66
C TYR A 368 11.61 29.53 -21.19
N PRO A 369 10.94 29.79 -22.34
CA PRO A 369 10.68 31.16 -22.77
C PRO A 369 9.74 31.92 -21.83
N TRP A 370 8.77 31.22 -21.23
CA TRP A 370 7.76 31.80 -20.35
C TRP A 370 8.26 32.02 -18.91
N CYS A 371 8.95 31.04 -18.31
CA CYS A 371 9.66 31.19 -17.03
C CYS A 371 11.18 31.10 -17.22
N LYS A 372 11.82 32.27 -17.23
CA LYS A 372 13.29 32.38 -17.20
C LYS A 372 13.92 31.67 -15.99
N CYS A 373 13.16 31.51 -14.90
CA CYS A 373 13.56 30.77 -13.72
C CYS A 373 13.94 29.30 -13.99
N CYS A 374 13.28 28.68 -14.98
CA CYS A 374 13.48 27.27 -15.33
C CYS A 374 14.55 27.09 -16.41
N GLN A 375 15.12 28.16 -16.96
CA GLN A 375 16.12 28.07 -18.01
C GLN A 375 17.35 27.22 -17.63
N PRO A 376 17.87 27.25 -16.38
CA PRO A 376 18.96 26.35 -15.97
C PRO A 376 18.60 24.85 -16.02
N CYS A 377 17.31 24.49 -16.01
CA CYS A 377 16.86 23.10 -16.09
C CYS A 377 17.08 22.46 -17.47
N VAL A 378 17.45 23.24 -18.49
CA VAL A 378 17.84 22.72 -19.81
C VAL A 378 19.02 21.74 -19.74
N VAL A 379 19.86 21.81 -18.70
CA VAL A 379 20.95 20.86 -18.43
C VAL A 379 20.43 19.42 -18.35
N ASN A 380 19.16 19.21 -18.00
CA ASN A 380 18.56 17.87 -17.94
C ASN A 380 18.47 17.19 -19.31
N GLU A 381 18.45 17.94 -20.41
CA GLU A 381 18.60 17.37 -21.76
C GLU A 381 19.96 16.71 -21.97
N TYR A 382 21.04 17.27 -21.38
CA TYR A 382 22.37 16.66 -21.42
C TYR A 382 22.39 15.34 -20.62
N TYR A 383 21.78 15.33 -19.44
CA TYR A 383 21.67 14.10 -18.65
C TYR A 383 20.86 13.03 -19.38
N TYR A 384 19.75 13.42 -20.03
CA TYR A 384 18.96 12.51 -20.84
C TYR A 384 19.77 11.90 -21.99
N ARG A 385 20.59 12.70 -22.71
CA ARG A 385 21.50 12.17 -23.76
C ARG A 385 22.58 11.23 -23.23
N LYS A 386 22.99 11.37 -21.96
CA LYS A 386 23.96 10.47 -21.32
C LYS A 386 23.31 9.23 -20.69
N LYS A 387 22.01 9.27 -20.41
CA LYS A 387 21.22 8.20 -19.80
C LYS A 387 20.57 7.30 -20.85
N CYS A 388 20.02 7.87 -21.92
CA CYS A 388 19.18 7.19 -22.89
C CYS A 388 19.85 7.13 -24.27
N GLU A 389 20.02 5.93 -24.81
CA GLU A 389 20.42 5.68 -26.19
C GLU A 389 19.18 5.28 -27.00
N SER A 390 18.81 6.11 -27.98
CA SER A 390 17.63 5.87 -28.82
C SER A 390 18.00 5.05 -30.05
N ILE A 391 17.55 3.80 -30.09
CA ILE A 391 17.71 2.90 -31.22
C ILE A 391 16.38 2.67 -31.94
N VAL A 392 16.44 2.29 -33.22
CA VAL A 392 15.27 1.98 -34.04
C VAL A 392 15.32 0.50 -34.41
N GLU A 393 14.18 -0.17 -34.32
CA GLU A 393 14.05 -1.57 -34.68
C GLU A 393 14.43 -1.82 -36.17
N PRO A 394 15.35 -2.75 -36.47
CA PRO A 394 15.84 -3.00 -37.82
C PRO A 394 14.79 -3.73 -38.67
N LYS A 395 13.92 -2.98 -39.37
CA LYS A 395 12.88 -3.54 -40.25
C LYS A 395 13.33 -3.56 -41.72
N PRO A 396 12.83 -4.49 -42.55
CA PRO A 396 13.08 -4.48 -44.00
C PRO A 396 12.65 -3.17 -44.69
N THR A 397 11.65 -2.47 -44.14
CA THR A 397 11.16 -1.18 -44.60
C THR A 397 12.04 0.01 -44.18
N LEU A 398 12.92 -0.16 -43.19
CA LEU A 398 13.76 0.90 -42.65
C LEU A 398 14.83 1.30 -43.68
N LYS A 399 14.89 2.58 -44.00
CA LYS A 399 15.85 3.16 -44.94
C LYS A 399 16.28 4.53 -44.44
N TYR A 400 17.56 4.84 -44.56
CA TYR A 400 18.09 6.18 -44.31
C TYR A 400 18.54 6.83 -45.62
N VAL A 401 18.14 8.09 -45.82
CA VAL A 401 18.56 8.91 -46.96
C VAL A 401 19.15 10.23 -46.49
N SER A 402 20.17 10.70 -47.21
CA SER A 402 20.92 11.91 -46.89
C SER A 402 21.06 12.75 -48.15
N PHE A 403 20.61 14.00 -48.06
CA PHE A 403 20.74 15.00 -49.12
C PHE A 403 21.82 16.01 -48.74
N VAL A 404 22.66 16.43 -49.68
CA VAL A 404 23.76 17.38 -49.38
C VAL A 404 23.27 18.80 -49.07
N ASP A 405 22.05 19.13 -49.51
CA ASP A 405 21.37 20.41 -49.28
C ASP A 405 20.52 20.43 -48.01
N GLU A 406 20.45 19.32 -47.26
CA GLU A 406 19.77 19.22 -45.96
C GLU A 406 20.76 18.87 -44.84
N SER A 407 20.55 19.44 -43.65
CA SER A 407 21.41 19.20 -42.48
C SER A 407 21.08 17.88 -41.78
N HIS A 408 19.82 17.47 -41.80
CA HIS A 408 19.32 16.24 -41.18
C HIS A 408 19.43 15.02 -42.12
N ILE A 409 19.26 13.84 -41.53
CA ILE A 409 19.03 12.58 -42.26
C ILE A 409 17.53 12.34 -42.25
N ARG A 410 16.97 11.74 -43.31
CA ARG A 410 15.57 11.33 -43.30
C ARG A 410 15.48 9.82 -43.08
N MET A 411 14.73 9.43 -42.07
CA MET A 411 14.36 8.04 -41.81
C MET A 411 13.04 7.73 -42.53
N VAL A 412 13.09 6.80 -43.46
CA VAL A 412 11.93 6.29 -44.19
C VAL A 412 11.63 4.91 -43.65
N ASN A 413 10.51 4.77 -42.93
CA ASN A 413 10.05 3.49 -42.37
C ASN A 413 8.65 3.15 -42.89
N GLN A 414 8.50 3.20 -44.21
CA GLN A 414 7.24 2.89 -44.89
C GLN A 414 7.54 2.16 -46.20
N GLN A 415 6.61 1.35 -46.68
CA GLN A 415 6.71 0.73 -48.00
C GLN A 415 6.63 1.80 -49.10
N LEU A 416 7.45 1.66 -50.14
CA LEU A 416 7.52 2.66 -51.22
C LEU A 416 6.31 2.60 -52.17
N LEU A 417 5.62 1.46 -52.29
CA LEU A 417 4.41 1.29 -53.15
C LEU A 417 4.59 1.88 -54.56
N GLY A 418 5.76 1.68 -55.17
CA GLY A 418 6.10 2.19 -56.50
C GLY A 418 6.49 3.68 -56.57
N ARG A 419 6.42 4.43 -55.46
CA ARG A 419 6.87 5.83 -55.40
C ARG A 419 8.38 5.92 -55.33
N SER A 420 8.95 6.87 -56.08
CA SER A 420 10.38 7.17 -56.08
C SER A 420 10.89 7.50 -54.67
N LEU A 421 11.99 6.90 -54.24
CA LEU A 421 12.57 7.18 -52.91
C LEU A 421 12.97 8.66 -52.75
N GLN A 422 13.29 9.34 -53.85
CA GLN A 422 13.57 10.79 -53.90
C GLN A 422 12.42 11.65 -53.35
N ASP A 423 11.17 11.25 -53.59
CA ASP A 423 9.97 12.04 -53.29
C ASP A 423 9.32 11.65 -51.96
N VAL A 424 9.74 10.52 -51.38
CA VAL A 424 9.19 10.02 -50.12
C VAL A 424 9.59 10.91 -48.96
N LYS A 425 8.59 11.37 -48.20
CA LYS A 425 8.79 12.05 -46.93
C LYS A 425 9.13 11.01 -45.85
N GLY A 426 10.12 11.32 -45.02
CA GLY A 426 10.53 10.53 -43.87
C GLY A 426 10.66 11.44 -42.64
N GLN A 427 10.80 10.84 -41.47
CA GLN A 427 11.05 11.57 -40.23
C GLN A 427 12.46 12.18 -40.25
N GLU A 428 12.58 13.44 -39.87
CA GLU A 428 13.87 14.12 -39.79
C GLU A 428 14.61 13.66 -38.53
N VAL A 429 15.81 13.12 -38.73
CA VAL A 429 16.70 12.64 -37.67
C VAL A 429 17.96 13.50 -37.70
N PRO A 430 18.39 14.06 -36.56
CA PRO A 430 19.64 14.81 -36.51
C PRO A 430 20.80 13.88 -36.87
N ARG A 431 21.74 14.37 -37.68
CA ARG A 431 22.96 13.61 -37.97
C ARG A 431 23.76 13.45 -36.67
N PRO A 432 24.19 12.23 -36.30
CA PRO A 432 25.08 12.03 -35.16
C PRO A 432 26.32 12.90 -35.30
N ALA A 433 26.72 13.58 -34.23
CA ALA A 433 28.02 14.22 -34.19
C ALA A 433 29.07 13.10 -34.17
N MET A 434 29.93 13.02 -35.20
CA MET A 434 31.11 12.17 -35.12
C MET A 434 32.02 12.71 -34.01
N ASP A 435 32.60 11.82 -33.21
CA ASP A 435 33.62 12.21 -32.25
C ASP A 435 34.79 12.83 -33.03
N PHE A 436 35.23 14.02 -32.60
CA PHE A 436 36.35 14.71 -33.22
C PHE A 436 37.64 13.87 -33.14
N THR A 437 37.75 13.02 -32.11
CA THR A 437 38.87 12.06 -31.99
C THR A 437 38.88 11.05 -33.12
N ASP A 438 37.73 10.57 -33.60
CA ASP A 438 37.66 9.66 -34.75
C ASP A 438 37.92 10.38 -36.08
N LEU A 439 37.47 11.63 -36.22
CA LEU A 439 37.80 12.46 -37.39
C LEU A 439 39.31 12.69 -37.51
N SER A 440 40.00 12.85 -36.40
CA SER A 440 41.46 13.03 -36.36
C SER A 440 42.26 11.79 -36.81
N ARG A 441 41.61 10.61 -36.82
CA ARG A 441 42.21 9.32 -37.21
C ARG A 441 41.98 8.95 -38.68
N LEU A 442 41.25 9.77 -39.44
CA LEU A 442 41.00 9.51 -40.85
C LEU A 442 42.33 9.36 -41.61
N PRO A 443 42.49 8.37 -42.53
CA PRO A 443 43.75 8.07 -43.23
C PRO A 443 44.27 9.18 -44.18
N LEU A 444 43.84 10.42 -44.03
CA LEU A 444 44.20 11.57 -44.88
C LEU A 444 45.69 11.95 -44.83
N ALA A 445 46.49 11.32 -43.94
CA ALA A 445 47.92 11.56 -43.84
C ALA A 445 48.78 10.83 -44.89
N LEU A 446 48.19 10.00 -45.76
CA LEU A 446 48.92 9.32 -46.84
C LEU A 446 48.93 10.21 -48.10
N HIS A 447 49.97 11.03 -48.21
CA HIS A 447 50.35 11.85 -49.37
C HIS A 447 49.58 13.16 -49.60
N ASP A 448 49.77 14.14 -48.73
CA ASP A 448 49.74 15.54 -49.18
C ASP A 448 51.11 16.16 -48.85
N THR A 449 51.83 16.57 -49.90
CA THR A 449 53.06 17.38 -49.81
C THR A 449 52.72 18.66 -49.02
N PRO A 450 53.57 19.15 -48.10
CA PRO A 450 53.24 20.32 -47.30
C PRO A 450 52.88 21.49 -48.22
N PRO A 451 51.80 22.25 -47.94
CA PRO A 451 51.44 23.41 -48.74
C PRO A 451 52.58 24.45 -48.66
N ILE A 452 52.88 25.07 -49.79
CA ILE A 452 53.86 26.16 -49.88
C ILE A 452 53.42 27.29 -48.93
N PRO A 453 54.27 27.77 -48.01
CA PRO A 453 53.89 28.85 -47.09
C PRO A 453 53.58 30.12 -47.89
N GLY A 454 52.33 30.59 -47.88
CA GLY A 454 51.95 31.89 -48.48
C GLY A 454 50.63 31.96 -49.26
N GLN A 455 49.90 30.85 -49.45
CA GLN A 455 48.56 30.90 -50.05
C GLN A 455 47.46 30.75 -48.97
N PRO A 456 46.56 31.73 -48.83
CA PRO A 456 45.38 31.56 -47.98
C PRO A 456 44.38 30.64 -48.72
N GLU A 457 44.27 29.39 -48.29
CA GLU A 457 43.17 28.52 -48.69
C GLU A 457 41.91 28.92 -47.92
N GLU A 458 41.13 29.81 -48.52
CA GLU A 458 39.79 30.14 -48.04
C GLU A 458 38.86 28.95 -48.32
N ILE A 459 38.18 28.43 -47.29
CA ILE A 459 37.20 27.33 -47.43
C ILE A 459 36.00 27.85 -48.22
N GLN A 460 36.05 27.75 -49.54
CA GLN A 460 34.93 28.10 -50.40
C GLN A 460 33.91 26.97 -50.43
N LEU A 461 32.72 27.24 -49.92
CA LEU A 461 31.54 26.42 -50.18
C LEU A 461 31.37 26.32 -51.69
N LEU A 462 31.29 25.10 -52.24
CA LEU A 462 31.10 24.80 -53.66
C LEU A 462 29.81 25.46 -54.21
N ARG A 463 29.89 26.75 -54.54
CA ARG A 463 28.95 27.50 -55.38
C ARG A 463 29.46 27.48 -56.82
N LYS A 464 29.75 26.29 -57.35
CA LYS A 464 29.92 26.14 -58.80
C LYS A 464 28.53 25.99 -59.41
N GLU A 465 28.24 26.85 -60.38
CA GLU A 465 26.97 26.89 -61.10
C GLU A 465 26.57 25.51 -61.63
N ALA A 466 25.27 25.25 -61.65
CA ALA A 466 24.71 23.96 -62.01
C ALA A 466 25.20 23.53 -63.40
N THR A 467 25.88 22.38 -63.47
CA THR A 467 26.11 21.69 -64.75
C THR A 467 24.75 21.46 -65.42
N PRO A 468 24.58 21.86 -66.71
CA PRO A 468 23.33 21.66 -67.43
C PRO A 468 22.89 20.20 -67.35
N ARG A 469 21.59 19.95 -67.13
CA ARG A 469 21.03 18.59 -67.18
C ARG A 469 21.41 17.96 -68.53
N SER A 470 22.09 16.82 -68.52
CA SER A 470 22.19 16.01 -69.74
C SER A 470 20.78 15.55 -70.12
N ARG A 471 20.48 15.50 -71.43
CA ARG A 471 19.18 15.03 -71.94
C ARG A 471 18.85 13.59 -71.49
N ASP A 472 19.86 12.83 -71.05
CA ASP A 472 19.75 11.44 -70.63
C ASP A 472 19.53 11.24 -69.11
N SER A 473 19.47 12.31 -68.32
CA SER A 473 19.27 12.21 -66.87
C SER A 473 17.81 11.90 -66.51
N PRO A 474 17.54 10.96 -65.57
CA PRO A 474 16.18 10.69 -65.08
C PRO A 474 15.48 11.93 -64.50
N VAL A 475 14.15 11.99 -64.59
CA VAL A 475 13.34 13.16 -64.17
C VAL A 475 13.53 13.54 -62.70
N TRP A 476 13.73 12.55 -61.82
CA TRP A 476 13.97 12.75 -60.39
C TRP A 476 15.40 13.23 -60.06
N CYS A 477 16.31 13.30 -61.04
CA CYS A 477 17.70 13.73 -60.85
C CYS A 477 17.83 15.26 -60.80
N GLN A 478 18.58 15.74 -59.81
CA GLN A 478 18.86 17.17 -59.62
C GLN A 478 20.35 17.53 -59.73
N CYS A 479 21.24 16.55 -59.84
CA CYS A 479 22.68 16.78 -59.94
C CYS A 479 23.25 16.62 -61.37
N GLY A 480 22.49 16.02 -62.29
CA GLY A 480 22.90 15.77 -63.69
C GLY A 480 23.82 14.55 -63.90
N SER A 481 24.09 13.75 -62.86
CA SER A 481 24.99 12.57 -62.94
C SER A 481 24.33 11.25 -62.55
N CYS A 482 23.00 11.21 -62.39
CA CYS A 482 22.29 9.96 -62.07
C CYS A 482 21.99 9.17 -63.35
N LEU A 483 21.95 7.85 -63.21
CA LEU A 483 21.54 6.90 -64.26
C LEU A 483 20.33 6.10 -63.78
N PRO A 484 19.47 5.61 -64.70
CA PRO A 484 18.35 4.74 -64.35
C PRO A 484 18.84 3.42 -63.71
N SER A 485 18.02 2.84 -62.84
CA SER A 485 18.32 1.56 -62.21
C SER A 485 18.06 0.38 -63.16
N GLN A 486 18.89 -0.65 -63.05
CA GLN A 486 18.76 -1.91 -63.79
C GLN A 486 17.94 -2.98 -63.06
N LEU A 487 17.39 -2.67 -61.87
CA LEU A 487 16.59 -3.61 -61.09
C LEU A 487 15.19 -3.83 -61.68
N PRO A 488 14.51 -4.95 -61.33
CA PRO A 488 13.11 -5.17 -61.66
C PRO A 488 12.21 -4.03 -61.19
N GLU A 489 11.09 -3.81 -61.87
CA GLU A 489 10.17 -2.69 -61.59
C GLU A 489 9.71 -2.61 -60.14
N SER A 490 9.52 -3.76 -59.48
CA SER A 490 9.13 -3.84 -58.07
C SER A 490 10.15 -3.22 -57.11
N HIS A 491 11.43 -3.17 -57.49
CA HIS A 491 12.53 -2.69 -56.63
C HIS A 491 13.22 -1.45 -57.19
N ARG A 492 12.91 -1.03 -58.43
CA ARG A 492 13.49 0.13 -59.10
C ARG A 492 13.35 1.40 -58.27
N CYS A 493 12.17 1.62 -57.69
CA CYS A 493 11.84 2.79 -56.89
C CYS A 493 12.79 3.04 -55.69
N LEU A 494 13.37 1.97 -55.11
CA LEU A 494 14.36 2.05 -54.03
C LEU A 494 15.69 2.67 -54.50
N GLU A 495 16.02 2.49 -55.78
CA GLU A 495 17.26 2.98 -56.37
C GLU A 495 17.15 4.38 -56.98
N GLU A 496 15.93 4.92 -57.08
CA GLU A 496 15.62 6.26 -57.59
C GLU A 496 15.86 7.33 -56.51
N LEU A 497 17.13 7.64 -56.29
CA LEU A 497 17.58 8.63 -55.31
C LEU A 497 18.71 9.48 -55.89
N CYS A 498 18.59 10.80 -55.77
CA CYS A 498 19.61 11.78 -56.10
C CYS A 498 20.38 12.22 -54.83
N CYS A 499 21.58 12.76 -54.99
CA CYS A 499 22.39 13.23 -53.86
C CYS A 499 21.89 14.54 -53.23
N ARG A 500 20.93 15.21 -53.87
CA ARG A 500 20.36 16.50 -53.46
C ARG A 500 18.90 16.61 -53.87
N LYS A 501 18.14 17.51 -53.21
CA LYS A 501 16.74 17.79 -53.56
C LYS A 501 16.57 18.96 -54.52
N LYS A 502 17.39 19.99 -54.41
CA LYS A 502 17.38 21.15 -55.32
C LYS A 502 18.47 21.00 -56.39
N PRO A 503 18.33 21.58 -57.59
CA PRO A 503 19.39 21.57 -58.60
C PRO A 503 20.74 22.11 -58.08
N GLY A 504 21.85 21.55 -58.56
CA GLY A 504 23.21 22.08 -58.34
C GLY A 504 24.30 21.01 -58.37
N ALA A 505 25.51 21.35 -57.91
CA ALA A 505 26.68 20.47 -57.95
C ALA A 505 26.44 19.07 -57.34
N CYS A 506 26.95 18.04 -58.00
CA CYS A 506 26.86 16.66 -57.55
C CYS A 506 27.90 16.38 -56.44
N ILE A 507 27.54 15.58 -55.43
CA ILE A 507 28.50 15.17 -54.40
C ILE A 507 29.73 14.44 -54.97
N THR A 508 29.59 13.77 -56.13
CA THR A 508 30.68 13.04 -56.79
C THR A 508 31.75 13.96 -57.38
N THR A 509 31.51 15.27 -57.51
CA THR A 509 32.51 16.24 -57.96
C THR A 509 33.37 16.76 -56.80
N SER A 510 33.08 16.35 -55.56
CA SER A 510 33.91 16.70 -54.40
C SER A 510 35.21 15.91 -54.40
N GLU A 511 36.33 16.58 -54.14
CA GLU A 511 37.64 15.92 -53.98
C GLU A 511 37.62 14.87 -52.85
N LEU A 512 36.84 15.11 -51.80
CA LEU A 512 36.67 14.14 -50.70
C LEU A 512 36.02 12.84 -51.18
N PHE A 513 35.08 12.90 -52.14
CA PHE A 513 34.50 11.68 -52.70
C PHE A 513 35.57 10.85 -53.42
N ARG A 514 36.47 11.50 -54.16
CA ARG A 514 37.58 10.83 -54.84
C ARG A 514 38.59 10.23 -53.85
N LYS A 515 39.04 11.02 -52.86
CA LYS A 515 40.02 10.60 -51.85
C LYS A 515 39.49 9.49 -50.92
N LEU A 516 38.23 9.58 -50.46
CA LEU A 516 37.67 8.66 -49.46
C LEU A 516 36.94 7.45 -50.07
N VAL A 517 36.21 7.62 -51.17
CA VAL A 517 35.27 6.60 -51.68
C VAL A 517 35.83 5.86 -52.90
N LEU A 518 36.64 6.51 -53.73
CA LEU A 518 37.16 5.91 -54.97
C LEU A 518 38.65 5.51 -54.90
N SER A 519 39.39 5.98 -53.90
CA SER A 519 40.82 5.68 -53.79
C SER A 519 41.06 4.19 -53.55
N ARG A 520 41.56 3.50 -54.58
CA ARG A 520 41.89 2.07 -54.52
C ARG A 520 42.88 1.77 -53.38
N HIS A 521 43.88 2.63 -53.18
CA HIS A 521 44.86 2.49 -52.10
C HIS A 521 44.22 2.54 -50.72
N VAL A 522 43.30 3.49 -50.48
CA VAL A 522 42.60 3.61 -49.19
C VAL A 522 41.68 2.42 -48.95
N LEU A 523 40.94 1.98 -49.97
CA LEU A 523 40.05 0.83 -49.84
C LEU A 523 40.82 -0.48 -49.65
N GLN A 524 41.94 -0.67 -50.35
CA GLN A 524 42.85 -1.81 -50.13
C GLN A 524 43.43 -1.78 -48.72
N PHE A 525 43.87 -0.62 -48.25
CA PHE A 525 44.33 -0.44 -46.87
C PHE A 525 43.25 -0.84 -45.86
N LEU A 526 42.00 -0.38 -46.04
CA LEU A 526 40.89 -0.74 -45.15
C LEU A 526 40.58 -2.24 -45.17
N LEU A 527 40.63 -2.87 -46.35
CA LEU A 527 40.43 -4.32 -46.48
C LEU A 527 41.57 -5.11 -45.81
N LEU A 528 42.82 -4.70 -46.01
CA LEU A 528 43.99 -5.32 -45.38
C LEU A 528 44.06 -5.05 -43.87
N TYR A 529 43.48 -3.94 -43.41
CA TYR A 529 43.33 -3.69 -41.97
C TYR A 529 42.37 -4.69 -41.31
N GLN A 530 41.31 -5.08 -42.03
CA GLN A 530 40.36 -6.11 -41.56
C GLN A 530 40.91 -7.54 -41.74
N GLU A 531 41.52 -7.82 -42.89
CA GLU A 531 42.06 -9.13 -43.26
C GLU A 531 43.48 -8.96 -43.85
N PRO A 532 44.54 -8.93 -43.01
CA PRO A 532 45.91 -8.64 -43.46
C PRO A 532 46.48 -9.61 -44.49
N LEU A 533 45.97 -10.84 -44.51
CA LEU A 533 46.40 -11.92 -45.40
C LEU A 533 45.42 -12.15 -46.56
N LEU A 534 44.59 -11.16 -46.88
CA LEU A 534 43.61 -11.28 -47.95
C LEU A 534 44.30 -11.47 -49.32
N ALA A 535 44.22 -12.69 -49.87
CA ALA A 535 44.58 -12.97 -51.24
C ALA A 535 43.53 -12.36 -52.17
N LEU A 536 43.88 -11.22 -52.75
CA LEU A 536 43.06 -10.48 -53.71
C LEU A 536 43.12 -11.17 -55.08
N ASP A 537 42.23 -12.13 -55.35
CA ASP A 537 42.02 -12.61 -56.72
C ASP A 537 41.43 -11.47 -57.58
N VAL A 538 41.75 -11.45 -58.87
CA VAL A 538 41.43 -10.30 -59.75
C VAL A 538 39.92 -10.04 -59.83
N ASP A 539 39.08 -11.07 -59.76
CA ASP A 539 37.63 -10.99 -59.93
C ASP A 539 36.89 -10.59 -58.64
N SER A 540 37.31 -11.11 -57.49
CA SER A 540 36.72 -10.81 -56.18
C SER A 540 37.21 -9.48 -55.61
N THR A 541 38.39 -9.02 -56.00
CA THR A 541 38.98 -7.74 -55.56
C THR A 541 38.05 -6.57 -55.86
N ASN A 542 37.56 -6.46 -57.09
CA ASN A 542 36.68 -5.35 -57.47
C ASN A 542 35.36 -5.42 -56.71
N SER A 543 34.83 -6.62 -56.44
CA SER A 543 33.61 -6.78 -55.65
C SER A 543 33.79 -6.30 -54.20
N ARG A 544 34.88 -6.73 -53.55
CA ARG A 544 35.22 -6.31 -52.17
C ARG A 544 35.49 -4.82 -52.07
N LEU A 545 36.27 -4.25 -52.99
CA LEU A 545 36.54 -2.81 -53.05
C LEU A 545 35.25 -2.00 -53.25
N ARG A 546 34.34 -2.49 -54.11
CA ARG A 546 33.04 -1.85 -54.34
C ARG A 546 32.17 -1.84 -53.08
N HIS A 547 32.11 -2.96 -52.36
CA HIS A 547 31.37 -3.04 -51.09
C HIS A 547 32.00 -2.16 -50.00
N CYS A 548 33.33 -2.13 -49.93
CA CYS A 548 34.07 -1.22 -49.05
C CYS A 548 33.74 0.25 -49.37
N ALA A 549 33.75 0.63 -50.66
CA ALA A 549 33.39 1.98 -51.11
C ALA A 549 31.95 2.36 -50.72
N TYR A 550 30.99 1.43 -50.81
CA TYR A 550 29.63 1.67 -50.35
C TYR A 550 29.58 1.98 -48.84
N ARG A 551 30.31 1.19 -48.03
CA ARG A 551 30.41 1.40 -46.58
C ARG A 551 31.10 2.72 -46.26
N CYS A 552 32.20 3.06 -46.93
CA CYS A 552 32.89 4.35 -46.75
C CYS A 552 31.96 5.54 -47.01
N TYR A 553 31.15 5.49 -48.07
CA TYR A 553 30.15 6.53 -48.33
C TYR A 553 29.06 6.57 -47.26
N ALA A 554 28.57 5.42 -46.82
CA ALA A 554 27.54 5.32 -45.79
C ALA A 554 28.04 5.89 -44.45
N THR A 555 29.22 5.47 -43.98
CA THR A 555 29.84 6.03 -42.77
C THR A 555 30.06 7.54 -42.89
N TRP A 556 30.54 8.03 -44.05
CA TRP A 556 30.77 9.45 -44.26
C TRP A 556 29.50 10.31 -44.16
N ARG A 557 28.35 9.81 -44.65
CA ARG A 557 27.10 10.60 -44.70
C ARG A 557 26.14 10.37 -43.54
N PHE A 558 26.18 9.19 -42.91
CA PHE A 558 25.22 8.76 -41.90
C PHE A 558 25.82 8.70 -40.48
N GLY A 559 27.14 8.61 -40.35
CA GLY A 559 27.84 8.71 -39.07
C GLY A 559 27.81 7.42 -38.26
N SER A 560 26.64 7.05 -37.71
CA SER A 560 26.50 5.83 -36.90
C SER A 560 26.40 4.57 -37.75
N GLN A 561 26.93 3.47 -37.23
CA GLN A 561 26.90 2.17 -37.91
C GLN A 561 25.45 1.69 -38.14
N ASP A 562 24.57 1.85 -37.15
CA ASP A 562 23.15 1.49 -37.25
C ASP A 562 22.41 2.22 -38.37
N MET A 563 22.76 3.50 -38.62
CA MET A 563 22.19 4.25 -39.75
C MET A 563 22.86 3.88 -41.08
N ALA A 564 24.17 3.63 -41.06
CA ALA A 564 24.94 3.26 -42.23
C ALA A 564 24.52 1.90 -42.83
N ASP A 565 24.13 0.94 -42.00
CA ASP A 565 23.72 -0.40 -42.43
C ASP A 565 22.37 -0.41 -43.18
N PHE A 566 21.52 0.59 -42.94
CA PHE A 566 20.25 0.80 -43.66
C PHE A 566 20.29 2.00 -44.62
N ALA A 567 21.48 2.52 -44.93
CA ALA A 567 21.67 3.67 -45.79
C ALA A 567 21.48 3.34 -47.28
N ILE A 568 20.73 4.19 -48.00
CA ILE A 568 20.61 4.09 -49.45
C ILE A 568 21.49 5.14 -50.13
N LEU A 569 22.43 4.65 -50.95
CA LEU A 569 23.30 5.51 -51.76
C LEU A 569 22.53 6.11 -52.93
N PRO A 570 22.77 7.39 -53.29
CA PRO A 570 22.17 7.98 -54.48
C PRO A 570 22.76 7.37 -55.75
N SER A 571 21.98 7.36 -56.83
CA SER A 571 22.32 6.75 -58.11
C SER A 571 23.66 7.27 -58.67
N CYS A 572 23.93 8.57 -58.59
CA CYS A 572 25.18 9.16 -59.07
C CYS A 572 26.42 8.57 -58.37
N CYS A 573 26.37 8.39 -57.05
CA CYS A 573 27.46 7.79 -56.28
C CYS A 573 27.60 6.30 -56.57
N ARG A 574 26.47 5.58 -56.55
CA ARG A 574 26.43 4.14 -56.80
C ARG A 574 27.02 3.78 -58.15
N TRP A 575 26.61 4.48 -59.21
CA TRP A 575 27.12 4.25 -60.56
C TRP A 575 28.56 4.70 -60.73
N ARG A 576 28.99 5.79 -60.07
CA ARG A 576 30.40 6.20 -60.07
C ARG A 576 31.30 5.13 -59.45
N ILE A 577 30.89 4.56 -58.32
CA ILE A 577 31.61 3.44 -57.65
C ILE A 577 31.60 2.19 -58.53
N ARG A 578 30.46 1.84 -59.15
CA ARG A 578 30.34 0.69 -60.07
C ARG A 578 31.20 0.84 -61.33
N LYS A 579 31.42 2.07 -61.81
CA LYS A 579 32.31 2.38 -62.95
C LYS A 579 33.78 2.21 -62.57
N GLU A 580 34.17 2.62 -61.37
CA GLU A 580 35.53 2.47 -60.85
C GLU A 580 35.87 1.00 -60.53
N PHE A 581 34.90 0.28 -59.96
CA PHE A 581 35.02 -1.12 -59.59
C PHE A 581 33.95 -1.96 -60.31
N PRO A 582 34.14 -2.24 -61.62
CA PRO A 582 33.17 -2.95 -62.44
C PRO A 582 32.98 -4.40 -61.97
N LYS A 583 31.92 -5.03 -62.49
CA LYS A 583 31.65 -6.46 -62.32
C LYS A 583 31.84 -7.12 -63.68
N SER A 584 32.64 -8.18 -63.75
CA SER A 584 32.94 -8.91 -65.00
C SER A 584 31.70 -9.63 -65.55
N GLU A 585 30.89 -10.24 -64.68
CA GLU A 585 29.70 -11.00 -65.08
C GLU A 585 28.45 -10.74 -64.20
N GLY A 586 27.29 -10.69 -64.86
CA GLY A 586 25.97 -10.59 -64.24
C GLY A 586 25.55 -9.17 -63.79
N GLN A 587 24.27 -9.03 -63.43
CA GLN A 587 23.72 -7.75 -62.97
C GLN A 587 24.22 -7.39 -61.56
N TYR A 588 24.22 -6.09 -61.26
CA TYR A 588 24.48 -5.60 -59.90
C TYR A 588 23.26 -5.84 -59.01
N SER A 589 23.45 -6.40 -57.83
CA SER A 589 22.39 -6.45 -56.83
C SER A 589 22.16 -5.06 -56.22
N GLY A 590 20.90 -4.81 -55.84
CA GLY A 590 20.51 -3.65 -55.05
C GLY A 590 20.88 -3.80 -53.58
N PHE A 591 20.30 -2.93 -52.75
CA PHE A 591 20.38 -3.02 -51.29
C PHE A 591 19.78 -4.34 -50.78
N LYS A 592 20.44 -4.96 -49.80
CA LYS A 592 19.96 -6.13 -49.07
C LYS A 592 19.92 -5.78 -47.59
N SER A 593 18.85 -6.18 -46.89
CA SER A 593 18.80 -6.06 -45.43
C SER A 593 19.99 -6.81 -44.82
N PRO A 594 20.73 -6.21 -43.86
CA PRO A 594 21.87 -6.88 -43.22
C PRO A 594 21.44 -8.04 -42.32
N TYR A 595 20.23 -7.96 -41.77
CA TYR A 595 19.61 -8.95 -40.89
C TYR A 595 18.33 -9.51 -41.50
#